data_AF-A0A816P2Z8-F1
#
_entry.id   AF-A0A816P2Z8-F1
#
_cell.length_a   1.000
_cell.length_b   1.000
_cell.length_c   1.000
_cell.angle_alpha   90.00
_cell.angle_beta   90.00
_cell.angle_gamma   90.00
#
_symmetry.space_group_name_H-M   'P 1'
#
loop_
_entity.id
_entity.type
_entity.pdbx_description
1 polymer ?
#
loop_
_entity_poly.entity_id
_entity_poly.type
_entity_poly.pdbx_seq_one_letter_code
_entity_poly.pdbx_strand_id
1 'polypeptide(L)'
;MFLKSLLLIILYFRYSCGLNNGLGRTPQMGWNSWNHFGCNINEKLIQQTADIIVATGLAAAGYEYVNMDDCWQVSRDSQGTIQADPNAFPSGIPALVDYVHSRKLKYGLYSDAGFKTCAAWLWSPNDGTVRSKHNGECLTLKASLEVWAGSLVNGSQAVVLLNRNEFGSESITVDWKDIGFPIDHSAVVRDLWARKDIGTFTGNYTSPKIDHHSVMMLKITLTM
;
A
#
# COMPACT_ATOMS: atom_id res chain seq x y z
N MET A 1 11.91 -4.63 -58.36
CA MET A 1 12.95 -4.83 -57.31
C MET A 1 12.69 -3.81 -56.22
N PHE A 2 11.82 -4.10 -55.26
CA PHE A 2 12.15 -4.68 -53.94
C PHE A 2 13.21 -3.91 -53.17
N LEU A 3 12.78 -3.08 -52.20
CA LEU A 3 13.14 -3.32 -50.79
C LEU A 3 12.19 -2.56 -49.85
N LYS A 4 11.38 -3.33 -49.12
CA LYS A 4 10.63 -2.86 -47.95
C LYS A 4 11.63 -2.79 -46.79
N SER A 5 11.99 -1.59 -46.33
CA SER A 5 12.72 -1.44 -45.07
C SER A 5 11.75 -1.55 -43.90
N LEU A 6 11.65 -2.76 -43.34
CA LEU A 6 10.93 -3.04 -42.11
C LEU A 6 11.85 -2.65 -40.94
N LEU A 7 11.56 -1.53 -40.27
CA LEU A 7 12.25 -1.14 -39.04
C LEU A 7 11.74 -2.04 -37.91
N LEU A 8 12.55 -3.03 -37.51
CA LEU A 8 12.24 -3.89 -36.36
C LEU A 8 12.50 -3.09 -35.08
N ILE A 9 11.45 -2.52 -34.48
CA ILE A 9 11.53 -1.98 -33.12
C ILE A 9 11.57 -3.16 -32.16
N ILE A 10 12.77 -3.54 -31.71
CA ILE A 10 12.95 -4.50 -30.62
C ILE A 10 12.55 -3.80 -29.32
N LEU A 11 11.32 -4.03 -28.89
CA LEU A 11 10.86 -3.70 -27.53
C LEU A 11 11.67 -4.56 -26.56
N TYR A 12 12.73 -3.99 -25.99
CA TYR A 12 13.38 -4.54 -24.81
C TYR A 12 12.40 -4.47 -23.64
N PHE A 13 11.61 -5.52 -23.45
CA PHE A 13 10.94 -5.76 -22.17
C PHE A 13 12.03 -5.92 -21.12
N ARG A 14 12.29 -4.85 -20.37
CA ARG A 14 13.04 -4.89 -19.12
C ARG A 14 12.21 -5.73 -18.15
N TYR A 15 12.42 -7.04 -18.15
CA TYR A 15 11.97 -7.87 -17.04
C TYR A 15 12.72 -7.37 -15.81
N SER A 16 12.01 -6.66 -14.94
CA SER A 16 12.52 -6.41 -13.60
C SER A 16 12.61 -7.77 -12.91
N CYS A 17 13.82 -8.28 -12.74
CA CYS A 17 14.05 -9.50 -12.00
C CYS A 17 13.94 -9.14 -10.50
N GLY A 18 12.71 -9.21 -9.98
CA GLY A 18 12.50 -9.19 -8.54
C GLY A 18 12.98 -10.52 -7.94
N LEU A 19 13.62 -10.46 -6.77
CA LEU A 19 14.02 -11.66 -6.03
C LEU A 19 12.76 -12.48 -5.70
N ASN A 20 12.66 -13.69 -6.26
CA ASN A 20 11.52 -14.58 -6.03
C ASN A 20 11.73 -15.41 -4.74
N ASN A 21 11.79 -14.73 -3.60
CA ASN A 21 12.03 -15.34 -2.27
C ASN A 21 10.74 -15.81 -1.55
N GLY A 22 9.59 -15.77 -2.23
CA GLY A 22 8.31 -16.19 -1.65
C GLY A 22 7.60 -15.15 -0.77
N LEU A 23 8.22 -13.99 -0.51
CA LEU A 23 7.61 -12.87 0.23
C LEU A 23 6.94 -11.86 -0.72
N GLY A 24 6.15 -10.93 -0.15
CA GLY A 24 5.52 -9.84 -0.91
C GLY A 24 4.49 -10.29 -1.95
N ARG A 25 3.92 -11.49 -1.80
CA ARG A 25 2.86 -12.02 -2.70
C ARG A 25 1.58 -11.21 -2.62
N THR A 26 1.29 -10.66 -1.44
CA THR A 26 0.29 -9.61 -1.21
C THR A 26 1.00 -8.39 -0.64
N PRO A 27 0.43 -7.18 -0.74
CA PRO A 27 0.97 -6.00 -0.07
C PRO A 27 1.23 -6.28 1.41
N GLN A 28 2.39 -5.87 1.90
CA GLN A 28 2.72 -5.98 3.32
C GLN A 28 1.87 -4.99 4.12
N MET A 29 1.27 -5.47 5.21
CA MET A 29 0.43 -4.65 6.09
C MET A 29 1.08 -4.58 7.47
N GLY A 30 1.19 -3.37 8.01
CA GLY A 30 1.88 -3.15 9.27
C GLY A 30 1.92 -1.68 9.66
N TRP A 31 2.88 -1.35 10.52
CA TRP A 31 3.14 -0.01 11.02
C TRP A 31 4.58 0.40 10.71
N ASN A 32 4.81 1.70 10.51
CA ASN A 32 6.12 2.32 10.35
C ASN A 32 6.23 3.56 11.24
N SER A 33 7.38 3.76 11.89
CA SER A 33 7.58 4.85 12.86
C SER A 33 7.65 6.26 12.25
N TRP A 34 8.09 6.40 11.00
CA TRP A 34 8.54 7.66 10.42
C TRP A 34 7.47 8.75 10.38
N ASN A 35 6.29 8.43 9.84
CA ASN A 35 5.28 9.43 9.50
C ASN A 35 4.74 10.22 10.72
N HIS A 36 4.81 9.62 11.91
CA HIS A 36 4.35 10.27 13.14
C HIS A 36 5.51 10.66 14.07
N PHE A 37 6.50 9.78 14.25
CA PHE A 37 7.51 9.95 15.29
C PHE A 37 8.82 10.57 14.77
N GLY A 38 9.10 10.52 13.46
CA GLY A 38 10.41 10.92 12.93
C GLY A 38 11.55 10.25 13.71
N CYS A 39 12.52 11.04 14.18
CA CYS A 39 13.63 10.55 15.01
C CYS A 39 13.29 10.37 16.50
N ASN A 40 12.08 10.68 16.97
CA ASN A 40 11.72 10.52 18.38
C ASN A 40 11.27 9.08 18.68
N ILE A 41 12.21 8.14 18.56
CA ILE A 41 11.97 6.70 18.73
C ILE A 41 12.85 6.12 19.83
N ASN A 42 12.34 5.11 20.53
CA ASN A 42 13.09 4.32 21.52
C ASN A 42 12.48 2.92 21.66
N GLU A 43 13.19 2.02 22.35
CA GLU A 43 12.78 0.63 22.57
C GLU A 43 11.36 0.52 23.13
N LYS A 44 11.03 1.31 24.14
CA LYS A 44 9.71 1.28 24.79
C LYS A 44 8.59 1.62 23.81
N LEU A 45 8.78 2.63 22.95
CA LEU A 45 7.80 2.99 21.93
C LEU A 45 7.51 1.83 20.98
N ILE A 46 8.55 1.15 20.52
CA ILE A 46 8.40 0.04 19.57
C ILE A 46 7.71 -1.16 20.24
N GLN A 47 8.10 -1.48 21.48
CA GLN A 47 7.43 -2.53 22.28
C GLN A 47 5.94 -2.23 22.50
N GLN A 48 5.61 -1.00 22.91
CA GLN A 48 4.23 -0.57 23.14
C GLN A 48 3.40 -0.60 21.84
N THR A 49 3.99 -0.19 20.72
CA THR A 49 3.34 -0.28 19.41
C THR A 49 3.02 -1.73 19.04
N ALA A 50 3.97 -2.65 19.25
CA ALA A 50 3.75 -4.08 19.01
C ALA A 50 2.60 -4.63 19.86
N ASP A 51 2.54 -4.28 21.15
CA ASP A 51 1.45 -4.70 22.04
C ASP A 51 0.11 -4.11 21.59
N ILE A 52 0.05 -2.84 21.16
CA ILE A 52 -1.17 -2.18 20.68
C ILE A 52 -1.69 -2.83 19.40
N ILE A 53 -0.81 -3.17 18.45
CA ILE A 53 -1.21 -3.85 17.21
C ILE A 53 -1.93 -5.18 17.52
N VAL A 54 -1.46 -5.92 18.53
CA VAL A 54 -2.14 -7.14 18.97
C VAL A 54 -3.43 -6.83 19.73
N ALA A 55 -3.36 -5.94 20.73
CA ALA A 55 -4.48 -5.65 21.65
C ALA A 55 -5.70 -5.05 20.94
N THR A 56 -5.48 -4.25 19.90
CA THR A 56 -6.55 -3.63 19.10
C THR A 56 -7.14 -4.57 18.04
N GLY A 57 -6.56 -5.76 17.84
CA GLY A 57 -6.97 -6.70 16.81
C GLY A 57 -6.42 -6.39 15.41
N LEU A 58 -5.55 -5.38 15.26
CA LEU A 58 -4.92 -5.08 13.97
C LEU A 58 -4.08 -6.27 13.46
N ALA A 59 -3.38 -6.97 14.36
CA ALA A 59 -2.69 -8.22 14.01
C ALA A 59 -3.65 -9.27 13.41
N ALA A 60 -4.84 -9.43 14.01
CA ALA A 60 -5.86 -10.35 13.51
C ALA A 60 -6.47 -9.90 12.17
N ALA A 61 -6.46 -8.60 11.88
CA ALA A 61 -6.85 -8.04 10.59
C ALA A 61 -5.73 -8.10 9.52
N GLY A 62 -4.55 -8.64 9.86
CA GLY A 62 -3.43 -8.86 8.93
C GLY A 62 -2.28 -7.85 9.03
N TYR A 63 -2.32 -6.89 9.96
CA TYR A 63 -1.21 -5.96 10.19
C TYR A 63 -0.12 -6.65 11.03
N GLU A 64 0.84 -7.27 10.34
CA GLU A 64 1.83 -8.16 10.95
C GLU A 64 3.25 -7.55 11.03
N TYR A 65 3.55 -6.47 10.32
CA TYR A 65 4.89 -5.86 10.33
C TYR A 65 4.99 -4.67 11.29
N VAL A 66 6.06 -4.62 12.08
CA VAL A 66 6.49 -3.48 12.88
C VAL A 66 7.82 -2.99 12.31
N ASN A 67 7.77 -1.90 11.54
CA ASN A 67 8.95 -1.36 10.87
C ASN A 67 9.51 -0.17 11.65
N MET A 68 10.72 -0.33 12.17
CA MET A 68 11.47 0.78 12.77
C MET A 68 12.25 1.50 11.68
N ASP A 69 11.92 2.77 11.49
CA ASP A 69 12.52 3.64 10.50
C ASP A 69 13.84 4.27 10.99
N ASP A 70 14.30 5.34 10.35
CA ASP A 70 15.59 6.00 10.59
C ASP A 70 15.80 6.45 12.06
N CYS A 71 17.04 6.87 12.38
CA CYS A 71 17.49 7.42 13.67
C CYS A 71 17.67 6.41 14.82
N TRP A 72 17.71 5.10 14.53
CA TRP A 72 18.04 4.08 15.53
C TRP A 72 19.55 3.85 15.68
N GLN A 73 20.31 4.12 14.62
CA GLN A 73 21.75 3.90 14.52
C GLN A 73 22.57 5.12 14.94
N VAL A 74 23.71 4.89 15.61
CA VAL A 74 24.62 5.96 16.09
C VAL A 74 26.05 5.83 15.59
N SER A 75 26.55 4.60 15.38
CA SER A 75 27.94 4.36 14.98
C SER A 75 28.11 3.00 14.31
N ARG A 76 29.35 2.67 13.93
CA ARG A 76 29.76 1.33 13.53
C ARG A 76 30.95 0.88 14.38
N ASP A 77 31.01 -0.40 14.69
CA ASP A 77 32.17 -0.99 15.37
C ASP A 77 33.35 -1.22 14.40
N SER A 78 34.45 -1.80 14.91
CA SER A 78 35.66 -2.09 14.12
C SER A 78 35.45 -3.14 13.02
N GLN A 79 34.36 -3.91 13.07
CA GLN A 79 33.95 -4.86 12.03
C GLN A 79 32.97 -4.23 11.03
N GLY A 80 32.64 -2.95 11.22
CA GLY A 80 31.67 -2.25 10.39
C GLY A 80 30.23 -2.56 10.74
N THR A 81 29.91 -3.20 11.87
CA THR A 81 28.53 -3.50 12.29
C THR A 81 27.86 -2.24 12.81
N ILE A 82 26.64 -1.94 12.35
CA ILE A 82 25.83 -0.80 12.84
C ILE A 82 25.49 -1.00 14.32
N GLN A 83 25.74 0.04 15.12
CA GLN A 83 25.40 0.08 16.53
C GLN A 83 24.16 0.96 16.74
N ALA A 84 23.19 0.44 17.49
CA ALA A 84 22.03 1.21 17.91
C ALA A 84 22.40 2.19 19.03
N ASP A 85 21.63 3.26 19.19
CA ASP A 85 21.77 4.15 20.36
C ASP A 85 21.54 3.36 21.66
N PRO A 86 22.57 3.18 22.51
CA PRO A 86 22.42 2.40 23.76
C PRO A 86 21.52 3.09 24.78
N ASN A 87 21.26 4.40 24.67
CA ASN A 87 20.35 5.10 25.55
C ASN A 87 18.89 4.92 25.11
N ALA A 88 18.64 4.94 23.80
CA ALA A 88 17.29 4.74 23.25
C ALA A 88 16.90 3.25 23.19
N PHE A 89 17.88 2.36 23.01
CA PHE A 89 17.70 0.91 22.88
C PHE A 89 18.62 0.14 23.86
N PRO A 90 18.39 0.27 25.18
CA PRO A 90 19.30 -0.26 26.19
C PRO A 90 19.41 -1.79 26.21
N SER A 91 18.36 -2.51 25.78
CA SER A 91 18.41 -3.98 25.67
C SER A 91 19.02 -4.46 24.33
N GLY A 92 19.28 -3.53 23.40
CA GLY A 92 19.76 -3.80 22.05
C GLY A 92 18.68 -4.29 21.09
N ILE A 93 18.94 -4.13 19.79
CA ILE A 93 18.00 -4.50 18.72
C ILE A 93 17.63 -5.99 18.73
N PRO A 94 18.54 -6.96 18.98
CA PRO A 94 18.16 -8.37 19.04
C PRO A 94 17.06 -8.67 20.08
N ALA A 95 17.16 -8.10 21.29
CA ALA A 95 16.15 -8.28 22.33
C ALA A 95 14.81 -7.65 21.94
N LEU A 96 14.84 -6.48 21.28
CA LEU A 96 13.64 -5.85 20.74
C LEU A 96 12.97 -6.70 19.64
N VAL A 97 13.77 -7.30 18.75
CA VAL A 97 13.27 -8.22 17.71
C VAL A 97 12.62 -9.45 18.34
N ASP A 98 13.26 -10.06 19.34
CA ASP A 98 12.70 -11.20 20.07
C ASP A 98 11.38 -10.83 20.76
N TYR A 99 11.30 -9.62 21.34
CA TYR A 99 10.06 -9.10 21.92
C TYR A 99 8.95 -9.03 20.86
N VAL A 100 9.21 -8.43 19.70
CA VAL A 100 8.22 -8.32 18.61
C VAL A 100 7.80 -9.70 18.10
N HIS A 101 8.74 -10.62 17.90
CA HIS A 101 8.45 -11.99 17.49
C HIS A 101 7.61 -12.76 18.52
N SER A 102 7.81 -12.52 19.82
CA SER A 102 6.98 -13.16 20.87
C SER A 102 5.50 -12.76 20.80
N ARG A 103 5.17 -11.65 20.12
CA ARG A 103 3.79 -11.21 19.82
C ARG A 103 3.25 -11.78 18.50
N LYS A 104 4.01 -12.68 17.86
CA LYS A 104 3.74 -13.23 16.52
C LYS A 104 3.70 -12.17 15.42
N LEU A 105 4.40 -11.05 15.63
CA LEU A 105 4.60 -10.01 14.63
C LEU A 105 5.96 -10.20 13.94
N LYS A 106 6.16 -9.50 12.82
CA LYS A 106 7.38 -9.47 12.03
C LYS A 106 8.06 -8.12 12.24
N TYR A 107 9.38 -8.11 12.28
CA TYR A 107 10.17 -6.89 12.46
C TYR A 107 10.78 -6.42 11.14
N GLY A 108 10.69 -5.13 10.85
CA GLY A 108 11.40 -4.46 9.77
C GLY A 108 12.38 -3.42 10.31
N LEU A 109 13.55 -3.33 9.68
CA LEU A 109 14.61 -2.41 10.09
C LEU A 109 15.05 -1.56 8.90
N TYR A 110 15.17 -0.26 9.11
CA TYR A 110 15.60 0.68 8.10
C TYR A 110 17.12 0.70 7.91
N SER A 111 17.53 0.90 6.66
CA SER A 111 18.88 1.26 6.24
C SER A 111 18.81 2.19 5.02
N ASP A 112 19.92 2.85 4.69
CA ASP A 112 20.01 3.75 3.53
C ASP A 112 21.07 3.26 2.54
N ALA A 113 20.82 3.43 1.24
CA ALA A 113 21.75 3.04 0.18
C ALA A 113 22.92 4.04 -0.02
N GLY A 114 22.94 5.16 0.71
CA GLY A 114 23.88 6.27 0.56
C GLY A 114 24.78 6.53 1.77
N PHE A 115 25.50 7.68 1.73
CA PHE A 115 26.54 8.00 2.73
C PHE A 115 26.07 8.31 4.12
N LYS A 116 24.83 8.76 4.20
CA LYS A 116 24.13 8.96 5.43
C LYS A 116 22.71 8.53 5.17
N THR A 117 22.03 8.19 6.24
CA THR A 117 20.58 8.10 6.20
C THR A 117 19.98 9.46 5.92
N CYS A 118 18.69 9.47 5.56
CA CYS A 118 17.98 10.70 5.25
C CYS A 118 17.99 11.71 6.41
N ALA A 119 17.97 11.23 7.67
CA ALA A 119 18.15 12.06 8.87
C ALA A 119 19.63 12.39 9.19
N ALA A 120 20.55 12.14 8.26
CA ALA A 120 21.98 12.42 8.32
C ALA A 120 22.82 11.56 9.30
N TRP A 121 22.36 10.35 9.66
CA TRP A 121 23.14 9.37 10.45
C TRP A 121 24.04 8.48 9.57
N LEU A 122 25.16 7.95 10.06
CA LEU A 122 26.27 7.44 9.22
C LEU A 122 26.03 6.09 8.48
N TRP A 123 26.19 6.15 7.15
CA TRP A 123 26.41 5.18 6.04
C TRP A 123 25.85 3.74 6.11
N SER A 124 25.22 3.27 5.03
CA SER A 124 25.04 1.84 4.66
C SER A 124 25.25 1.63 3.14
N PRO A 125 25.81 0.48 2.68
CA PRO A 125 26.14 0.30 1.27
C PRO A 125 24.95 -0.16 0.42
N ASN A 126 24.61 0.64 -0.59
CA ASN A 126 23.91 0.32 -1.85
C ASN A 126 23.04 -0.96 -1.88
N ASP A 127 21.71 -0.80 -1.73
CA ASP A 127 20.73 -1.68 -2.36
C ASP A 127 19.78 -0.87 -3.28
N GLY A 128 19.36 -1.50 -4.37
CA GLY A 128 18.67 -0.83 -5.47
C GLY A 128 17.18 -0.63 -5.21
N THR A 129 16.68 0.55 -5.59
CA THR A 129 15.26 0.94 -5.55
C THR A 129 14.33 -0.08 -6.24
N VAL A 130 13.33 -0.58 -5.52
CA VAL A 130 12.16 -1.25 -6.11
C VAL A 130 11.04 -0.23 -6.23
N ARG A 131 10.73 0.20 -7.46
CA ARG A 131 9.47 0.91 -7.75
C ARG A 131 8.36 -0.13 -7.89
N SER A 132 7.46 -0.20 -6.91
CA SER A 132 6.23 -0.98 -7.03
C SER A 132 5.22 -0.21 -7.88
N LYS A 133 4.64 -0.86 -8.90
CA LYS A 133 3.43 -0.36 -9.55
C LYS A 133 2.27 -0.64 -8.62
N HIS A 134 1.57 0.40 -8.17
CA HIS A 134 0.35 0.24 -7.39
C HIS A 134 -0.79 -0.25 -8.31
N ASN A 135 -1.55 -1.24 -7.83
CA ASN A 135 -2.71 -1.79 -8.52
C ASN A 135 -3.91 -0.86 -8.31
N GLY A 136 -4.48 -0.36 -9.41
CA GLY A 136 -5.63 0.54 -9.44
C GLY A 136 -5.47 1.56 -10.55
N GLU A 137 -6.38 1.58 -11.52
CA GLU A 137 -6.35 2.53 -12.62
C GLU A 137 -7.49 3.53 -12.47
N CYS A 138 -7.20 4.82 -12.70
CA CYS A 138 -8.23 5.84 -12.83
C CYS A 138 -8.89 5.64 -14.20
N LEU A 139 -10.16 5.24 -14.20
CA LEU A 139 -10.87 4.84 -15.42
C LEU A 139 -11.47 6.04 -16.15
N THR A 140 -11.88 7.07 -15.41
CA THR A 140 -12.47 8.26 -15.99
C THR A 140 -12.18 9.48 -15.11
N LEU A 141 -11.79 10.56 -15.79
CA LEU A 141 -11.70 11.91 -15.25
C LEU A 141 -12.79 12.74 -15.94
N LYS A 142 -13.81 13.16 -15.20
CA LYS A 142 -14.78 14.15 -15.69
C LYS A 142 -14.79 15.31 -14.70
N ALA A 143 -14.07 16.38 -15.03
CA ALA A 143 -13.67 17.41 -14.07
C ALA A 143 -12.91 16.80 -12.87
N SER A 144 -13.18 17.23 -11.64
CA SER A 144 -12.56 16.70 -10.42
C SER A 144 -13.29 15.48 -9.83
N LEU A 145 -14.17 14.82 -10.59
CA LEU A 145 -14.82 13.57 -10.19
C LEU A 145 -14.09 12.39 -10.83
N GLU A 146 -13.73 11.41 -10.01
CA GLU A 146 -12.92 10.27 -10.42
C GLU A 146 -13.62 8.95 -10.11
N VAL A 147 -13.51 8.00 -11.06
CA VAL A 147 -13.87 6.60 -10.86
C VAL A 147 -12.59 5.77 -10.99
N TRP A 148 -12.26 5.06 -9.91
CA TRP A 148 -11.17 4.09 -9.91
C TRP A 148 -11.73 2.70 -9.76
N ALA A 149 -11.13 1.72 -10.44
CA ALA A 149 -11.47 0.32 -10.22
C ALA A 149 -10.25 -0.59 -10.20
N GLY A 150 -10.41 -1.72 -9.51
CA GLY A 150 -9.46 -2.81 -9.50
C GLY A 150 -10.18 -4.15 -9.47
N SER A 151 -9.74 -5.06 -10.32
CA SER A 151 -10.34 -6.40 -10.42
C SER A 151 -9.95 -7.27 -9.23
N LEU A 152 -10.93 -8.01 -8.72
CA LEU A 152 -10.76 -8.98 -7.64
C LEU A 152 -10.68 -10.40 -8.23
N VAL A 153 -10.04 -11.31 -7.50
CA VAL A 153 -9.82 -12.70 -7.94
C VAL A 153 -11.12 -13.45 -8.28
N ASN A 154 -12.23 -13.09 -7.62
CA ASN A 154 -13.53 -13.71 -7.87
C ASN A 154 -14.31 -13.08 -9.05
N GLY A 155 -13.67 -12.23 -9.87
CA GLY A 155 -14.30 -11.54 -11.00
C GLY A 155 -15.12 -10.31 -10.62
N SER A 156 -15.27 -9.99 -9.33
CA SER A 156 -15.85 -8.71 -8.88
C SER A 156 -14.89 -7.54 -9.17
N GLN A 157 -15.42 -6.32 -9.16
CA GLN A 157 -14.63 -5.09 -9.18
C GLN A 157 -14.72 -4.39 -7.82
N ALA A 158 -13.58 -3.97 -7.28
CA ALA A 158 -13.53 -2.95 -6.22
C ALA A 158 -13.53 -1.58 -6.90
N VAL A 159 -14.49 -0.73 -6.58
CA VAL A 159 -14.71 0.58 -7.21
C VAL A 159 -14.65 1.68 -6.17
N VAL A 160 -13.98 2.77 -6.50
CA VAL A 160 -13.87 3.97 -5.67
C VAL A 160 -14.43 5.15 -6.47
N LEU A 161 -15.42 5.83 -5.90
CA LEU A 161 -16.01 7.04 -6.43
C LEU A 161 -15.49 8.22 -5.59
N LEU A 162 -14.61 9.04 -6.16
CA LEU A 162 -13.91 10.09 -5.45
C LEU A 162 -14.32 11.46 -5.96
N ASN A 163 -14.81 12.30 -5.06
CA ASN A 163 -15.09 13.71 -5.35
C ASN A 163 -13.89 14.56 -4.92
N ARG A 164 -13.10 15.05 -5.88
CA ARG A 164 -11.96 15.96 -5.64
C ARG A 164 -12.31 17.42 -5.89
N ASN A 165 -13.58 17.78 -6.01
CA ASN A 165 -13.95 19.19 -6.00
C ASN A 165 -13.47 19.84 -4.69
N GLU A 166 -13.24 21.15 -4.73
CA GLU A 166 -12.90 21.94 -3.54
C GLU A 166 -14.12 22.22 -2.66
N PHE A 167 -15.32 22.24 -3.26
CA PHE A 167 -16.59 22.52 -2.60
C PHE A 167 -17.74 21.72 -3.22
N GLY A 168 -18.85 21.59 -2.49
CA GLY A 168 -20.10 21.01 -2.97
C GLY A 168 -20.17 19.48 -2.89
N SER A 169 -21.31 18.91 -3.27
CA SER A 169 -21.56 17.47 -3.21
C SER A 169 -22.18 17.01 -4.52
N GLU A 170 -21.59 15.98 -5.12
CA GLU A 170 -21.92 15.52 -6.47
C GLU A 170 -22.19 14.02 -6.51
N SER A 171 -23.09 13.61 -7.40
CA SER A 171 -23.30 12.19 -7.71
C SER A 171 -22.29 11.75 -8.78
N ILE A 172 -21.73 10.55 -8.60
CA ILE A 172 -20.77 9.96 -9.53
C ILE A 172 -21.38 8.67 -10.10
N THR A 173 -21.35 8.53 -11.41
CA THR A 173 -21.82 7.34 -12.12
C THR A 173 -20.64 6.47 -12.51
N VAL A 174 -20.74 5.17 -12.26
CA VAL A 174 -19.85 4.15 -12.80
C VAL A 174 -20.63 3.32 -13.82
N ASP A 175 -20.17 3.30 -15.07
CA ASP A 175 -20.74 2.48 -16.13
C ASP A 175 -20.02 1.12 -16.21
N TRP A 176 -20.78 0.06 -16.51
CA TRP A 176 -20.24 -1.31 -16.53
C TRP A 176 -19.14 -1.49 -17.57
N LYS A 177 -19.29 -0.83 -18.71
CA LYS A 177 -18.30 -0.80 -19.79
C LYS A 177 -16.92 -0.29 -19.30
N ASP A 178 -16.90 0.64 -18.34
CA ASP A 178 -15.65 1.26 -17.88
C ASP A 178 -14.89 0.34 -16.92
N ILE A 179 -15.62 -0.53 -16.22
CA ILE A 179 -15.06 -1.54 -15.29
C ILE A 179 -14.94 -2.94 -15.92
N GLY A 180 -15.05 -3.03 -17.25
CA GLY A 180 -14.87 -4.28 -18.00
C GLY A 180 -16.03 -5.28 -17.92
N PHE A 181 -17.22 -4.82 -17.51
CA PHE A 181 -18.44 -5.64 -17.46
C PHE A 181 -19.32 -5.41 -18.70
N PRO A 182 -20.13 -6.40 -19.12
CA PRO A 182 -21.10 -6.21 -20.20
C PRO A 182 -22.17 -5.16 -19.82
N ILE A 183 -22.53 -4.32 -20.78
CA ILE A 183 -23.48 -3.20 -20.63
C ILE A 183 -24.91 -3.67 -20.31
N ASP A 184 -25.31 -4.84 -20.75
CA ASP A 184 -26.63 -5.41 -20.61
C ASP A 184 -26.77 -6.35 -19.39
N HIS A 185 -25.67 -6.56 -18.65
CA HIS A 185 -25.67 -7.42 -17.49
C HIS A 185 -26.06 -6.68 -16.21
N SER A 186 -26.70 -7.42 -15.31
CA SER A 186 -26.99 -6.98 -13.95
C SER A 186 -25.82 -7.28 -13.02
N ALA A 187 -25.61 -6.40 -12.04
CA ALA A 187 -24.60 -6.58 -11.01
C ALA A 187 -25.15 -6.14 -9.64
N VAL A 188 -24.81 -6.91 -8.61
CA VAL A 188 -25.02 -6.51 -7.22
C VAL A 188 -23.97 -5.46 -6.85
N VAL A 189 -24.44 -4.32 -6.35
CA VAL A 189 -23.59 -3.26 -5.82
C VAL A 189 -23.65 -3.30 -4.29
N ARG A 190 -22.47 -3.37 -3.67
CA ARG A 190 -22.30 -3.37 -2.21
C ARG A 190 -21.51 -2.15 -1.78
N ASP A 191 -22.04 -1.39 -0.83
CA ASP A 191 -21.32 -0.34 -0.12
C ASP A 191 -20.43 -0.98 0.96
N LEU A 192 -19.12 -0.77 0.86
CA LEU A 192 -18.15 -1.36 1.79
C LEU A 192 -18.06 -0.60 3.11
N TRP A 193 -18.35 0.70 3.13
CA TRP A 193 -18.40 1.49 4.36
C TRP A 193 -19.65 1.14 5.17
N ALA A 194 -20.81 1.09 4.53
CA ALA A 194 -22.06 0.69 5.16
C ALA A 194 -22.16 -0.83 5.39
N ARG A 195 -21.24 -1.62 4.82
CA ARG A 195 -21.20 -3.09 4.86
C ARG A 195 -22.52 -3.71 4.38
N LYS A 196 -23.14 -3.14 3.35
CA LYS A 196 -24.49 -3.48 2.91
C LYS A 196 -24.60 -3.56 1.39
N ASP A 197 -25.33 -4.56 0.91
CA ASP A 197 -25.73 -4.64 -0.49
C ASP A 197 -26.87 -3.64 -0.71
N ILE A 198 -26.65 -2.69 -1.62
CA ILE A 198 -27.57 -1.57 -1.83
C ILE A 198 -28.57 -1.83 -2.96
N GLY A 199 -28.30 -2.81 -3.82
CA GLY A 199 -29.22 -3.23 -4.86
C GLY A 199 -28.55 -3.99 -5.99
N THR A 200 -29.36 -4.34 -6.99
CA THR A 200 -28.91 -4.89 -8.26
C THR A 200 -29.21 -3.87 -9.36
N PHE A 201 -28.21 -3.58 -10.18
CA PHE A 201 -28.30 -2.55 -11.23
C PHE A 201 -27.81 -3.10 -12.57
N THR A 202 -28.40 -2.64 -13.66
CA THR A 202 -28.07 -3.07 -15.02
C THR A 202 -27.38 -1.93 -15.77
N GLY A 203 -26.22 -2.22 -16.35
CA GLY A 203 -25.44 -1.31 -17.18
C GLY A 203 -24.67 -0.19 -16.45
N ASN A 204 -25.19 0.36 -15.35
CA ASN A 204 -24.48 1.32 -14.52
C ASN A 204 -25.05 1.45 -13.11
N TYR A 205 -24.35 2.23 -12.28
CA TYR A 205 -24.84 2.70 -10.98
C TYR A 205 -24.43 4.16 -10.77
N THR A 206 -25.35 4.96 -10.24
CA THR A 206 -25.10 6.35 -9.83
C THR A 206 -25.21 6.49 -8.31
N SER A 207 -24.16 7.04 -7.69
CA SER A 207 -24.13 7.22 -6.24
C SER A 207 -25.11 8.30 -5.75
N PRO A 208 -25.50 8.25 -4.47
CA PRO A 208 -25.92 9.45 -3.75
C PRO A 208 -24.86 10.56 -3.86
N LYS A 209 -25.20 11.78 -3.43
CA LYS A 209 -24.22 12.87 -3.40
C LYS A 209 -23.06 12.52 -2.47
N ILE A 210 -21.86 12.62 -3.00
CA ILE A 210 -20.59 12.48 -2.28
C ILE A 210 -20.06 13.88 -2.04
N ASP A 211 -19.85 14.25 -0.78
CA ASP A 211 -19.30 15.56 -0.42
C ASP A 211 -17.89 15.75 -0.99
N HIS A 212 -17.48 17.00 -1.16
CA HIS A 212 -16.13 17.35 -1.62
C HIS A 212 -15.06 16.70 -0.72
N HIS A 213 -13.95 16.29 -1.33
CA HIS A 213 -12.88 15.48 -0.74
C HIS A 213 -13.30 14.15 -0.10
N SER A 214 -14.54 13.71 -0.31
CA SER A 214 -15.06 12.45 0.21
C SER A 214 -15.10 11.37 -0.86
N VAL A 215 -15.33 10.14 -0.40
CA VAL A 215 -15.24 8.95 -1.22
C VAL A 215 -16.32 7.94 -0.86
N MET A 216 -16.85 7.24 -1.86
CA MET A 216 -17.64 6.02 -1.67
C MET A 216 -16.86 4.82 -2.19
N MET A 217 -16.82 3.74 -1.41
CA MET A 217 -16.13 2.51 -1.79
C MET A 217 -17.14 1.38 -2.00
N LEU A 218 -17.09 0.76 -3.17
CA LEU A 218 -18.05 -0.24 -3.61
C LEU A 218 -17.34 -1.56 -3.95
N LYS A 219 -18.06 -2.66 -3.76
CA LYS A 219 -17.79 -3.93 -4.45
C LYS A 219 -18.94 -4.19 -5.42
N ILE A 220 -18.62 -4.37 -6.70
CA ILE A 220 -19.59 -4.65 -7.76
C ILE A 220 -19.36 -6.07 -8.28
N THR A 221 -20.42 -6.88 -8.30
CA THR A 221 -20.34 -8.31 -8.68
C THR A 221 -21.44 -8.62 -9.68
N LEU A 222 -21.09 -9.14 -10.86
CA LEU A 222 -22.08 -9.60 -11.84
C LEU A 222 -23.01 -10.64 -11.19
N THR A 223 -24.31 -10.52 -11.47
CA THR A 223 -25.26 -11.58 -11.16
C THR A 223 -25.04 -12.72 -12.15
N MET A 224 -25.18 -13.97 -11.66
CA MET A 224 -25.23 -15.14 -12.54
C MET A 224 -26.50 -15.15 -13.37
#